data_AF-A0A5C8ABK5-F1
#
_entry.id   AF-A0A5C8ABK5-F1
#
_cell.length_a   1.000
_cell.length_b   1.000
_cell.length_c   1.000
_cell.angle_alpha   90.00
_cell.angle_beta   90.00
_cell.angle_gamma   90.00
#
_symmetry.space_group_name_H-M   'P 1'
#
loop_
_entity.id
_entity.type
_entity.pdbx_description
1 polymer ?
#
loop_
_entity_poly.entity_id
_entity_poly.type
_entity_poly.pdbx_seq_one_letter_code
_entity_poly.pdbx_strand_id
1 'polypeptide(L)'
;MSRITDMKFLRIIRSFFPFLIILGQIKYNLISLFYWTLLFAIVSDSFGSAFGVPYLFFSPEYLGTVNHWSFLLLGFAFGGFTMAYNTYSYIKLGPRYQFLSTISKPFYRFCINNALIPLFFLVYYLIKMIKFQQTEELASNSAIFIYTLSFLGGFGSFIMLSVFYFFPTTREKGNSFSVYESSQNPIQSMTQVKEKWYDYFRKEKERRFYYIGKGFKIYKSRPTHHLDKEIIEHVYAKNRINASIFELLSIVSFILLGFFIDYPLFEFPAAMSIVLLLTIVHMLFSALMSWFHRWTYPIIFGVLIGMNYLSTHSTYFKYTNYAYGLDYSQNNLQKYGVKEIALNVKNEDLSGKSLKNQLILLENWKKNTNTEKPKLIILNTSGGGSRSALWTFTVLQKCDKELNGQLSKYLNLITGASGGMVGAAYYREILLRFSKDEIINRYDQRFAENLGK
;
A
#
# COMPACT_ATOMS: atom_id res chain seq x y z
N MET A 1 27.60 13.70 44.76
CA MET A 1 28.08 12.75 43.73
C MET A 1 27.00 12.36 42.70
N SER A 2 25.70 12.29 43.03
CA SER A 2 24.63 11.90 42.08
C SER A 2 24.44 12.86 40.89
N ARG A 3 24.41 14.18 41.11
CA ARG A 3 24.22 15.19 40.03
C ARG A 3 25.25 15.10 38.89
N ILE A 4 26.48 14.68 39.17
CA ILE A 4 27.56 14.56 38.17
C ILE A 4 27.34 13.29 37.32
N THR A 5 26.84 12.21 37.93
CA THR A 5 26.47 10.97 37.24
C THR A 5 25.26 11.18 36.33
N ASP A 6 24.25 11.93 36.81
CA ASP A 6 23.06 12.30 36.04
C ASP A 6 23.40 13.18 34.83
N MET A 7 24.29 14.17 35.01
CA MET A 7 24.78 15.00 33.91
C MET A 7 25.59 14.20 32.87
N LYS A 8 26.36 13.20 33.29
CA LYS A 8 27.06 12.30 32.36
C LYS A 8 26.09 11.39 31.61
N PHE A 9 25.08 10.86 32.29
CA PHE A 9 24.04 10.02 31.69
C PHE A 9 23.20 10.79 30.66
N LEU A 10 22.74 12.00 30.99
CA LEU A 10 22.02 12.89 30.07
C LEU A 10 22.87 13.26 28.83
N ARG A 11 24.18 13.47 28.99
CA ARG A 11 25.08 13.69 27.86
C ARG A 11 25.23 12.45 26.97
N ILE A 12 25.22 11.25 27.53
CA ILE A 12 25.26 10.00 26.75
C ILE A 12 23.98 9.85 25.94
N ILE A 13 22.81 10.03 26.56
CA ILE A 13 21.50 9.96 25.88
C ILE A 13 21.43 10.97 24.72
N ARG A 14 21.84 12.23 24.96
CA ARG A 14 21.87 13.27 23.93
C ARG A 14 22.87 13.02 22.80
N SER A 15 23.83 12.13 23.00
CA SER A 15 24.81 11.73 21.99
C SER A 15 24.60 10.30 21.49
N PHE A 16 23.50 9.66 21.89
CA PHE A 16 23.17 8.30 21.47
C PHE A 16 22.59 8.32 20.06
N PHE A 17 23.29 7.65 19.16
CA PHE A 17 23.07 7.72 17.72
C PHE A 17 21.66 7.27 17.30
N PRO A 18 21.08 6.19 17.84
CA PRO A 18 19.69 5.83 17.54
C PRO A 18 18.68 6.94 17.81
N PHE A 19 18.80 7.65 18.93
CA PHE A 19 17.90 8.76 19.26
C PHE A 19 18.13 9.97 18.36
N LEU A 20 19.38 10.25 18.02
CA LEU A 20 19.72 11.31 17.08
C LEU A 20 19.21 11.04 15.68
N ILE A 21 19.25 9.78 15.22
CA ILE A 21 18.65 9.40 13.95
C ILE A 21 17.16 9.72 13.95
N ILE A 22 16.40 9.37 14.99
CA ILE A 22 14.96 9.68 15.09
C ILE A 22 14.70 11.19 14.95
N LEU A 23 15.46 12.02 15.67
CA LEU A 23 15.36 13.47 15.54
C LEU A 23 15.73 13.93 14.12
N GLY A 24 16.72 13.29 13.49
CA GLY A 24 17.06 13.48 12.09
C GLY A 24 15.94 13.09 11.14
N GLN A 25 15.21 12.00 11.41
CA GLN A 25 14.05 11.57 10.63
C GLN A 25 12.95 12.63 10.67
N ILE A 26 12.64 13.16 11.85
CA ILE A 26 11.61 14.21 12.02
C ILE A 26 12.02 15.47 11.27
N LYS A 27 13.27 15.89 11.41
CA LYS A 27 13.73 17.18 10.86
C LYS A 27 13.95 17.14 9.35
N TYR A 28 14.40 16.01 8.82
CA TYR A 28 14.86 15.94 7.44
C TYR A 28 14.16 14.87 6.62
N ASN A 29 13.41 13.95 7.22
CA ASN A 29 12.86 12.79 6.53
C ASN A 29 11.37 12.52 6.80
N LEU A 30 10.57 13.59 6.79
CA LEU A 30 9.13 13.54 7.04
C LEU A 30 8.38 12.56 6.13
N ILE A 31 8.81 12.38 4.88
CA ILE A 31 8.12 11.51 3.92
C ILE A 31 8.25 10.03 4.31
N SER A 32 9.42 9.58 4.76
CA SER A 32 9.55 8.24 5.33
C SER A 32 8.69 8.04 6.57
N LEU A 33 8.63 9.06 7.43
CA LEU A 33 7.81 9.01 8.63
C LEU A 33 6.32 9.00 8.31
N PHE A 34 5.90 9.68 7.24
CA PHE A 34 4.54 9.63 6.74
C PHE A 34 4.13 8.19 6.39
N TYR A 35 4.97 7.45 5.65
CA TYR A 35 4.66 6.06 5.30
C TYR A 35 4.58 5.14 6.53
N TRP A 36 5.49 5.31 7.50
CA TRP A 36 5.39 4.58 8.77
C TRP A 36 4.11 4.95 9.54
N THR A 37 3.78 6.23 9.60
CA THR A 37 2.57 6.72 10.27
C THR A 37 1.31 6.15 9.62
N LEU A 38 1.26 6.09 8.30
CA LEU A 38 0.16 5.46 7.56
C LEU A 38 0.02 3.97 7.90
N LEU A 39 1.13 3.23 7.92
CA LEU A 39 1.12 1.82 8.31
C LEU A 39 0.67 1.63 9.76
N PHE A 40 1.16 2.45 10.70
CA PHE A 40 0.68 2.46 12.08
C PHE A 40 -0.81 2.74 12.14
N ALA A 41 -1.29 3.71 11.37
CA ALA A 41 -2.70 4.11 11.35
C ALA A 41 -3.62 2.99 10.86
N ILE A 42 -3.18 2.23 9.85
CA ILE A 42 -3.89 1.04 9.35
C ILE A 42 -3.93 -0.04 10.45
N VAL A 43 -2.77 -0.40 11.01
CA VAL A 43 -2.65 -1.46 12.03
C VAL A 43 -3.29 -1.04 13.38
N SER A 44 -3.51 0.24 13.62
CA SER A 44 -4.26 0.73 14.78
C SER A 44 -5.76 0.87 14.56
N ASP A 45 -6.30 0.45 13.41
CA ASP A 45 -7.71 0.56 13.04
C ASP A 45 -8.21 2.02 12.90
N SER A 46 -7.28 2.99 12.84
CA SER A 46 -7.61 4.42 12.67
C SER A 46 -7.76 4.84 11.21
N PHE A 47 -7.31 4.01 10.27
CA PHE A 47 -7.39 4.26 8.84
C PHE A 47 -7.92 3.03 8.09
N GLY A 48 -8.93 3.23 7.24
CA GLY A 48 -9.48 2.18 6.39
C GLY A 48 -10.36 1.13 7.08
N SER A 49 -10.69 1.33 8.37
CA SER A 49 -11.52 0.40 9.17
C SER A 49 -12.91 0.17 8.59
N ALA A 50 -13.58 1.23 8.12
CA ALA A 50 -14.87 1.16 7.45
C ALA A 50 -14.87 0.27 6.19
N PHE A 51 -13.69 0.12 5.56
CA PHE A 51 -13.48 -0.69 4.36
C PHE A 51 -12.85 -2.05 4.66
N GLY A 52 -12.58 -2.37 5.93
CA GLY A 52 -11.96 -3.63 6.33
C GLY A 52 -10.46 -3.71 6.04
N VAL A 53 -9.78 -2.60 5.76
CA VAL A 53 -8.34 -2.61 5.41
C VAL A 53 -7.49 -3.28 6.51
N PRO A 54 -7.69 -3.02 7.82
CA PRO A 54 -6.87 -3.64 8.86
C PRO A 54 -6.98 -5.18 8.90
N TYR A 55 -8.14 -5.73 8.53
CA TYR A 55 -8.36 -7.18 8.46
C TYR A 55 -7.41 -7.85 7.46
N LEU A 56 -7.14 -7.19 6.33
CA LEU A 56 -6.20 -7.68 5.31
C LEU A 56 -4.79 -7.89 5.87
N PHE A 57 -4.41 -7.12 6.90
CA PHE A 57 -3.11 -7.23 7.56
C PHE A 57 -3.11 -8.28 8.67
N PHE A 58 -4.21 -8.45 9.41
CA PHE A 58 -4.26 -9.40 10.52
C PHE A 58 -4.61 -10.83 10.10
N SER A 59 -5.35 -10.98 9.01
CA SER A 59 -5.78 -12.24 8.42
C SER A 59 -5.51 -12.21 6.91
N PRO A 60 -4.23 -12.12 6.49
CA PRO A 60 -3.90 -12.09 5.07
C PRO A 60 -4.30 -13.41 4.42
N GLU A 61 -4.89 -13.31 3.24
CA GLU A 61 -5.34 -14.46 2.46
C GLU A 61 -4.40 -14.70 1.28
N TYR A 62 -4.08 -15.97 1.02
CA TYR A 62 -3.32 -16.41 -0.14
C TYR A 62 -3.92 -17.72 -0.66
N LEU A 63 -4.24 -17.76 -1.97
CA LEU A 63 -4.91 -18.90 -2.61
C LEU A 63 -6.22 -19.30 -1.90
N GLY A 64 -7.07 -18.32 -1.57
CA GLY A 64 -8.38 -18.58 -0.98
C GLY A 64 -8.37 -18.92 0.53
N THR A 65 -7.21 -18.89 1.19
CA THR A 65 -7.08 -19.33 2.59
C THR A 65 -6.12 -18.48 3.41
N VAL A 66 -6.39 -18.36 4.72
CA VAL A 66 -5.46 -17.75 5.69
C VAL A 66 -4.46 -18.81 6.15
N ASN A 67 -3.26 -18.76 5.63
CA ASN A 67 -2.24 -19.80 5.85
C ASN A 67 -0.85 -19.20 6.13
N HIS A 68 0.09 -20.08 6.48
CA HIS A 68 1.46 -19.70 6.82
C HIS A 68 2.20 -19.00 5.66
N TRP A 69 1.88 -19.31 4.40
CA TRP A 69 2.43 -18.61 3.23
C TRP A 69 1.93 -17.17 3.15
N SER A 70 0.67 -16.93 3.49
CA SER A 70 0.06 -15.59 3.52
C SER A 70 0.84 -14.66 4.45
N PHE A 71 1.16 -15.14 5.66
CA PHE A 71 1.97 -14.42 6.63
C PHE A 71 3.43 -14.28 6.21
N LEU A 72 4.03 -15.32 5.60
CA LEU A 72 5.41 -15.26 5.10
C LEU A 72 5.57 -14.19 4.02
N LEU A 73 4.65 -14.14 3.06
CA LEU A 73 4.63 -13.16 1.98
C LEU A 73 4.43 -11.73 2.51
N LEU A 74 3.51 -11.54 3.46
CA LEU A 74 3.32 -10.25 4.10
C LEU A 74 4.56 -9.82 4.90
N GLY A 75 5.19 -10.74 5.63
CA GLY A 75 6.46 -10.50 6.32
C GLY A 75 7.57 -10.06 5.35
N PHE A 76 7.69 -10.75 4.21
CA PHE A 76 8.64 -10.40 3.15
C PHE A 76 8.43 -8.98 2.63
N ALA A 77 7.17 -8.57 2.40
CA ALA A 77 6.82 -7.22 2.00
C ALA A 77 7.24 -6.17 3.04
N PHE A 78 7.01 -6.41 4.34
CA PHE A 78 7.45 -5.52 5.40
C PHE A 78 8.97 -5.45 5.56
N GLY A 79 9.68 -6.55 5.29
CA GLY A 79 11.14 -6.56 5.19
C GLY A 79 11.62 -5.66 4.06
N GLY A 80 10.96 -5.74 2.89
CA GLY A 80 11.18 -4.85 1.75
C GLY A 80 10.99 -3.38 2.07
N PHE A 81 9.84 -3.05 2.66
CA PHE A 81 9.51 -1.70 3.10
C PHE A 81 10.53 -1.17 4.12
N THR A 82 10.95 -2.01 5.08
CA THR A 82 11.96 -1.65 6.09
C THR A 82 13.32 -1.36 5.46
N MET A 83 13.71 -2.11 4.44
CA MET A 83 14.95 -1.86 3.73
C MET A 83 14.87 -0.61 2.85
N ALA A 84 13.76 -0.37 2.16
CA ALA A 84 13.53 0.89 1.45
C ALA A 84 13.67 2.10 2.38
N TYR A 85 13.05 2.03 3.55
CA TYR A 85 13.17 3.05 4.60
C TYR A 85 14.63 3.28 5.02
N ASN A 86 15.39 2.21 5.25
CA ASN A 86 16.80 2.33 5.66
C ASN A 86 17.69 2.89 4.55
N THR A 87 17.50 2.45 3.31
CA THR A 87 18.25 2.90 2.14
C THR A 87 18.06 4.40 1.92
N TYR A 88 16.81 4.86 1.83
CA TYR A 88 16.50 6.27 1.66
C TYR A 88 16.98 7.12 2.85
N SER A 89 16.76 6.64 4.08
CA SER A 89 17.25 7.30 5.29
C SER A 89 18.76 7.46 5.29
N TYR A 90 19.51 6.44 4.85
CA TYR A 90 20.96 6.48 4.79
C TYR A 90 21.46 7.48 3.74
N ILE A 91 20.84 7.53 2.56
CA ILE A 91 21.18 8.52 1.52
C ILE A 91 21.01 9.95 2.07
N LYS A 92 19.94 10.19 2.82
CA LYS A 92 19.57 11.53 3.31
C LYS A 92 20.27 11.96 4.59
N LEU A 93 20.48 11.03 5.53
CA LEU A 93 21.02 11.29 6.86
C LEU A 93 22.48 10.87 7.01
N GLY A 94 22.95 9.86 6.26
CA GLY A 94 24.31 9.34 6.34
C GLY A 94 25.38 10.44 6.28
N PRO A 95 25.38 11.34 5.27
CA PRO A 95 26.36 12.41 5.14
C PRO A 95 26.42 13.39 6.33
N ARG A 96 25.33 13.51 7.11
CA ARG A 96 25.28 14.35 8.33
C ARG A 96 26.05 13.73 9.47
N TYR A 97 26.14 12.40 9.48
CA TYR A 97 26.76 11.61 10.53
C TYR A 97 28.09 11.04 10.05
N GLN A 98 29.04 11.94 9.79
CA GLN A 98 30.32 11.63 9.14
C GLN A 98 31.09 10.49 9.81
N PHE A 99 30.94 10.27 11.12
CA PHE A 99 31.62 9.18 11.82
C PHE A 99 31.30 7.79 11.23
N LEU A 100 30.18 7.62 10.52
CA LEU A 100 29.84 6.38 9.82
C LEU A 100 30.88 5.99 8.76
N SER A 101 31.56 6.95 8.12
CA SER A 101 32.63 6.64 7.15
C SER A 101 33.88 6.02 7.79
N THR A 102 34.03 6.16 9.11
CA THR A 102 35.16 5.58 9.86
C THR A 102 34.91 4.15 10.33
N ILE A 103 33.70 3.63 10.12
CA ILE A 103 33.27 2.34 10.66
C ILE A 103 33.16 1.32 9.52
N SER A 104 33.56 0.07 9.79
CA SER A 104 33.35 -1.05 8.86
C SER A 104 31.86 -1.24 8.57
N LYS A 105 31.49 -1.38 7.29
CA LYS A 105 30.11 -1.58 6.82
C LYS A 105 29.15 -0.45 7.28
N PRO A 106 29.36 0.80 6.83
CA PRO A 106 28.60 1.98 7.30
C PRO A 106 27.08 1.83 7.21
N PHE A 107 26.58 1.35 6.06
CA PHE A 107 25.15 1.16 5.83
C PHE A 107 24.53 0.16 6.81
N TYR A 108 25.15 -1.00 7.02
CA TYR A 108 24.67 -2.00 7.98
C TYR A 108 24.58 -1.43 9.40
N ARG A 109 25.59 -0.66 9.82
CA ARG A 109 25.60 0.00 11.14
C ARG A 109 24.51 1.05 11.24
N PHE A 110 24.27 1.79 10.17
CA PHE A 110 23.15 2.71 10.10
C PHE A 110 21.82 1.96 10.27
N CYS A 111 21.58 0.86 9.55
CA CYS A 111 20.34 0.08 9.66
C CYS A 111 20.07 -0.38 11.09
N ILE A 112 21.07 -0.93 11.79
CA ILE A 112 20.93 -1.34 13.20
C ILE A 112 20.51 -0.16 14.09
N ASN A 113 21.14 0.99 13.91
CA ASN A 113 20.87 2.16 14.75
C ASN A 113 19.58 2.90 14.32
N ASN A 114 19.08 2.67 13.11
CA ASN A 114 17.81 3.18 12.58
C ASN A 114 16.65 2.16 12.71
N ALA A 115 16.87 1.05 13.43
CA ALA A 115 15.90 -0.04 13.57
C ALA A 115 14.75 0.26 14.55
N LEU A 116 14.80 1.35 15.32
CA LEU A 116 13.84 1.60 16.40
C LEU A 116 12.39 1.72 15.89
N ILE A 117 12.15 2.48 14.82
CA ILE A 117 10.81 2.62 14.23
C ILE A 117 10.32 1.29 13.62
N PRO A 118 11.09 0.62 12.73
CA PRO A 118 10.70 -0.70 12.21
C PRO A 118 10.46 -1.75 13.29
N LEU A 119 11.30 -1.81 14.33
CA LEU A 119 11.17 -2.78 15.41
C LEU A 119 9.93 -2.51 16.26
N PHE A 120 9.66 -1.24 16.56
CA PHE A 120 8.45 -0.85 17.28
C PHE A 120 7.20 -1.21 16.47
N PHE A 121 7.19 -0.93 15.17
CA PHE A 121 6.09 -1.33 14.29
C PHE A 121 5.92 -2.85 14.24
N LEU A 122 7.01 -3.59 14.07
CA LEU A 122 7.03 -5.04 14.02
C LEU A 122 6.37 -5.64 15.28
N VAL A 123 6.79 -5.20 16.46
CA VAL A 123 6.23 -5.67 17.74
C VAL A 123 4.76 -5.27 17.85
N TYR A 124 4.41 -4.02 17.51
CA TYR A 124 3.04 -3.55 17.58
C TYR A 124 2.10 -4.33 16.65
N TYR A 125 2.52 -4.57 15.41
CA TYR A 125 1.80 -5.39 14.45
C TYR A 125 1.63 -6.82 14.94
N LEU A 126 2.67 -7.47 15.45
CA LEU A 126 2.57 -8.85 15.96
C LEU A 126 1.59 -8.95 17.12
N ILE A 127 1.59 -7.99 18.06
CA ILE A 127 0.62 -7.96 19.16
C ILE A 127 -0.82 -7.86 18.61
N LYS A 128 -1.05 -6.99 17.62
CA LYS A 128 -2.37 -6.80 17.01
C LYS A 128 -2.83 -8.02 16.23
N MET A 129 -1.95 -8.61 15.43
CA MET A 129 -2.20 -9.84 14.67
C MET A 129 -2.52 -11.01 15.60
N ILE A 130 -1.71 -11.24 16.64
CA ILE A 130 -1.94 -12.32 17.62
C ILE A 130 -3.29 -12.13 18.30
N LYS A 131 -3.60 -10.91 18.76
CA LYS A 131 -4.89 -10.62 19.39
C LYS A 131 -6.05 -10.90 18.44
N PHE A 132 -5.96 -10.42 17.20
CA PHE A 132 -7.00 -10.61 16.20
C PHE A 132 -7.22 -12.10 15.87
N GLN A 133 -6.15 -12.85 15.66
CA GLN A 133 -6.21 -14.29 15.38
C GLN A 133 -6.79 -15.08 16.56
N GLN A 134 -6.55 -14.64 17.80
CA GLN A 134 -7.11 -15.27 19.00
C GLN A 134 -8.58 -14.95 19.23
N THR A 135 -8.99 -13.67 19.08
CA THR A 135 -10.33 -13.22 19.48
C THR A 135 -11.35 -13.28 18.36
N GLU A 136 -10.95 -12.97 17.13
CA GLU A 136 -11.87 -12.88 15.98
C GLU A 136 -11.86 -14.16 15.14
N GLU A 137 -10.66 -14.69 14.82
CA GLU A 137 -10.51 -15.91 14.00
C GLU A 137 -10.54 -17.21 14.81
N LEU A 138 -10.51 -17.10 16.15
CA LEU A 138 -10.48 -18.24 17.09
C LEU A 138 -9.41 -19.29 16.73
N ALA A 139 -8.27 -18.82 16.19
CA ALA A 139 -7.19 -19.68 15.73
C ALA A 139 -6.53 -20.41 16.90
N SER A 140 -6.12 -21.65 16.67
CA SER A 140 -5.38 -22.43 17.67
C SER A 140 -4.04 -21.76 18.03
N ASN A 141 -3.57 -21.93 19.27
CA ASN A 141 -2.28 -21.41 19.71
C ASN A 141 -1.11 -21.91 18.83
N SER A 142 -1.19 -23.14 18.33
CA SER A 142 -0.23 -23.70 17.37
C SER A 142 -0.25 -22.96 16.03
N ALA A 143 -1.44 -22.64 15.50
CA ALA A 143 -1.56 -21.90 14.24
C ALA A 143 -0.99 -20.48 14.39
N ILE A 144 -1.33 -19.79 15.48
CA ILE A 144 -0.81 -18.44 15.78
C ILE A 144 0.72 -18.43 15.90
N PHE A 145 1.30 -19.46 16.54
CA PHE A 145 2.74 -19.61 16.63
C PHE A 145 3.39 -19.77 15.24
N ILE A 146 2.80 -20.61 14.38
CA ILE A 146 3.26 -20.80 13.01
C ILE A 146 3.13 -19.50 12.21
N TYR A 147 2.00 -18.81 12.28
CA TYR A 147 1.79 -17.52 11.60
C TYR A 147 2.82 -16.47 12.02
N THR A 148 3.10 -16.40 13.32
CA THR A 148 4.14 -15.51 13.87
C THR A 148 5.53 -15.86 13.33
N LEU A 149 5.88 -17.15 13.32
CA LEU A 149 7.18 -17.62 12.82
C LEU A 149 7.32 -17.41 11.31
N SER A 150 6.26 -17.66 10.55
CA SER A 150 6.21 -17.44 9.10
C SER A 150 6.36 -15.96 8.75
N PHE A 151 5.65 -15.08 9.45
CA PHE A 151 5.80 -13.64 9.27
C PHE A 151 7.24 -13.18 9.57
N LEU A 152 7.80 -13.59 10.70
CA LEU A 152 9.17 -13.26 11.07
C LEU A 152 10.20 -13.87 10.09
N GLY A 153 9.93 -15.07 9.58
CA GLY A 153 10.74 -15.75 8.57
C GLY A 153 10.74 -15.00 7.24
N GLY A 154 9.57 -14.54 6.78
CA GLY A 154 9.44 -13.69 5.60
C GLY A 154 10.14 -12.34 5.77
N PHE A 155 9.95 -11.68 6.91
CA PHE A 155 10.64 -10.43 7.21
C PHE A 155 12.16 -10.63 7.22
N GLY A 156 12.63 -11.65 7.94
CA GLY A 156 14.05 -12.01 8.03
C GLY A 156 14.67 -12.39 6.70
N SER A 157 13.94 -13.10 5.83
CA SER A 157 14.45 -13.52 4.52
C SER A 157 14.73 -12.33 3.61
N PHE A 158 13.84 -11.32 3.56
CA PHE A 158 14.11 -10.10 2.79
C PHE A 158 15.31 -9.32 3.36
N ILE A 159 15.39 -9.18 4.69
CA ILE A 159 16.55 -8.53 5.34
C ILE A 159 17.84 -9.28 4.99
N MET A 160 17.84 -10.61 5.01
CA MET A 160 19.00 -11.42 4.62
C MET A 160 19.38 -11.22 3.16
N LEU A 161 18.42 -11.26 2.22
CA LEU A 161 18.67 -10.98 0.81
C LEU A 161 19.33 -9.60 0.61
N SER A 162 18.82 -8.60 1.33
CA SER A 162 19.37 -7.25 1.29
C SER A 162 20.79 -7.19 1.86
N VAL A 163 21.07 -7.88 2.97
CA VAL A 163 22.42 -7.96 3.55
C VAL A 163 23.39 -8.65 2.59
N PHE A 164 22.98 -9.72 1.90
CA PHE A 164 23.83 -10.39 0.90
C PHE A 164 24.13 -9.48 -0.29
N TYR A 165 23.16 -8.69 -0.75
CA TYR A 165 23.36 -7.69 -1.80
C TYR A 165 24.38 -6.61 -1.39
N PHE A 166 24.20 -6.00 -0.21
CA PHE A 166 25.08 -4.90 0.23
C PHE A 166 26.45 -5.37 0.74
N PHE A 167 26.57 -6.62 1.17
CA PHE A 167 27.77 -7.19 1.76
C PHE A 167 28.04 -8.61 1.24
N PRO A 168 28.35 -8.76 -0.06
CA PRO A 168 28.69 -10.07 -0.63
C PRO A 168 29.83 -10.73 0.17
N THR A 169 29.71 -12.04 0.37
CA THR A 169 30.64 -12.86 1.18
C THR A 169 31.98 -13.06 0.50
N THR A 170 32.05 -12.87 -0.82
CA THR A 170 33.29 -12.86 -1.58
C THR A 170 34.12 -11.65 -1.15
N ARG A 171 35.23 -11.93 -0.46
CA ARG A 171 36.31 -10.96 -0.30
C ARG A 171 36.82 -10.62 -1.70
N GLU A 172 36.29 -9.59 -2.34
CA GLU A 172 37.18 -8.75 -3.12
C GLU A 172 38.21 -8.27 -2.11
N LYS A 173 39.41 -8.87 -2.17
CA LYS A 173 40.60 -8.29 -1.59
C LYS A 173 40.56 -6.83 -2.04
N GLY A 174 40.25 -5.94 -1.12
CA GLY A 174 40.44 -4.53 -1.38
C GLY A 174 41.87 -4.42 -1.85
N ASN A 175 42.07 -3.94 -3.08
CA ASN A 175 43.30 -3.25 -3.37
C ASN A 175 43.41 -2.20 -2.27
N SER A 176 44.29 -2.53 -1.31
CA SER A 176 44.92 -1.59 -0.43
C SER A 176 45.19 -0.34 -1.24
N PHE A 177 44.68 0.80 -0.77
CA PHE A 177 44.98 2.16 -1.23
C PHE A 177 46.39 2.24 -1.86
N SER A 178 46.49 1.92 -3.15
CA SER A 178 47.66 2.16 -3.97
C SER A 178 47.28 3.38 -4.78
N VAL A 179 47.60 4.53 -4.21
CA VAL A 179 47.86 5.73 -4.98
C VAL A 179 48.90 5.34 -6.03
N TYR A 180 48.69 5.77 -7.28
CA TYR A 180 49.29 5.31 -8.54
C TYR A 180 48.51 4.22 -9.26
N GLU A 181 47.56 4.64 -10.10
CA GLU A 181 47.71 4.40 -11.53
C GLU A 181 46.85 5.38 -12.34
N SER A 182 47.52 6.07 -13.26
CA SER A 182 46.95 6.85 -14.33
C SER A 182 46.22 5.92 -15.30
N SER A 183 44.90 5.81 -15.18
CA SER A 183 44.06 5.22 -16.22
C SER A 183 43.09 6.27 -16.77
N GLN A 184 43.37 6.73 -17.98
CA GLN A 184 42.41 7.46 -18.81
C GLN A 184 41.22 6.54 -19.10
N ASN A 185 40.09 6.74 -18.40
CA ASN A 185 38.82 6.14 -18.78
C ASN A 185 38.00 7.17 -19.60
N PRO A 186 37.68 6.91 -20.88
CA PRO A 186 36.96 7.83 -21.75
C PRO A 186 35.45 7.71 -21.60
N ILE A 187 34.97 7.57 -20.35
CA ILE A 187 33.54 7.68 -20.03
C ILE A 187 33.44 8.68 -18.89
N GLN A 188 33.51 9.96 -19.25
CA GLN A 188 32.99 11.02 -18.40
C GLN A 188 31.49 10.76 -18.26
N SER A 189 31.10 10.10 -17.17
CA SER A 189 29.68 9.98 -16.83
C SER A 189 29.14 11.41 -16.69
N MET A 190 28.13 11.76 -17.48
CA MET A 190 27.41 13.04 -17.46
C MET A 190 26.75 13.37 -16.09
N THR A 191 27.04 12.59 -15.03
CA THR A 191 26.51 12.77 -13.68
C THR A 191 27.59 13.09 -12.63
N GLN A 192 28.87 13.19 -13.01
CA GLN A 192 29.93 13.70 -12.13
C GLN A 192 29.94 15.23 -12.12
N VAL A 193 28.83 15.84 -11.70
CA VAL A 193 28.92 17.18 -11.14
C VAL A 193 29.80 17.06 -9.89
N LYS A 194 30.95 17.74 -9.86
CA LYS A 194 31.75 17.93 -8.63
C LYS A 194 30.88 18.68 -7.62
N GLU A 195 30.05 17.96 -6.89
CA GLU A 195 29.00 18.55 -6.07
C GLU A 195 29.59 19.21 -4.82
N LYS A 196 29.33 20.51 -4.64
CA LYS A 196 29.51 21.26 -3.38
C LYS A 196 28.56 20.82 -2.25
N TRP A 197 27.81 19.73 -2.43
CA TRP A 197 26.78 19.26 -1.51
C TRP A 197 27.32 18.85 -0.13
N TYR A 198 28.59 18.45 -0.07
CA TYR A 198 29.27 18.03 1.15
C TYR A 198 29.61 19.18 2.12
N ASP A 199 29.71 20.41 1.62
CA ASP A 199 30.07 21.57 2.45
C ASP A 199 28.96 21.95 3.44
N TYR A 200 27.72 21.54 3.19
CA TYR A 200 26.55 21.79 4.05
C TYR A 200 26.60 21.02 5.38
N PHE A 201 27.42 19.97 5.49
CA PHE A 201 27.47 19.05 6.63
C PHE A 201 28.65 19.29 7.59
N ARG A 202 29.36 20.42 7.45
CA ARG A 202 30.59 20.76 8.18
C ARG A 202 30.46 21.00 9.69
N LYS A 203 29.25 21.03 10.28
CA LYS A 203 29.03 21.53 11.65
C LYS A 203 29.39 20.58 12.80
N GLU A 204 29.70 19.30 12.57
CA GLU A 204 29.87 18.32 13.67
C GLU A 204 31.20 17.54 13.68
N LYS A 205 32.30 18.10 13.18
CA LYS A 205 33.62 17.41 13.11
C LYS A 205 34.17 16.94 14.47
N GLU A 206 33.76 17.58 15.57
CA GLU A 206 34.25 17.28 16.93
C GLU A 206 33.27 16.44 17.77
N ARG A 207 32.02 16.28 17.32
CA ARG A 207 30.99 15.63 18.13
C ARG A 207 31.24 14.12 18.18
N ARG A 208 31.29 13.58 19.40
CA ARG A 208 31.40 12.14 19.64
C ARG A 208 30.01 11.54 19.83
N PHE A 209 29.74 10.46 19.11
CA PHE A 209 28.49 9.72 19.14
C PHE A 209 28.66 8.37 19.84
N TYR A 210 27.61 7.89 20.50
CA TYR A 210 27.54 6.52 21.02
C TYR A 210 26.60 5.72 20.12
N TYR A 211 27.05 4.61 19.56
CA TYR A 211 26.28 3.83 18.59
C TYR A 211 26.31 2.33 18.92
N ILE A 212 25.31 1.61 18.46
CA ILE A 212 25.23 0.14 18.56
C ILE A 212 26.13 -0.46 17.48
N GLY A 213 27.17 -1.16 17.90
CA GLY A 213 28.20 -1.74 17.03
C GLY A 213 28.15 -3.26 16.98
N LYS A 214 29.33 -3.90 16.92
CA LYS A 214 29.44 -5.37 16.77
C LYS A 214 28.88 -6.07 18.03
N GLY A 215 28.10 -7.13 17.82
CA GLY A 215 27.49 -7.91 18.92
C GLY A 215 26.53 -7.11 19.78
N PHE A 216 25.84 -6.12 19.21
CA PHE A 216 24.90 -5.23 19.90
C PHE A 216 25.48 -4.45 21.11
N LYS A 217 26.81 -4.32 21.19
CA LYS A 217 27.48 -3.51 22.22
C LYS A 217 27.51 -2.04 21.83
N ILE A 218 27.55 -1.15 22.83
CA ILE A 218 27.66 0.30 22.62
C ILE A 218 29.12 0.69 22.42
N TYR A 219 29.40 1.39 21.33
CA TYR A 219 30.73 1.91 20.99
C TYR A 219 30.72 3.43 20.93
N LYS A 220 31.88 4.03 21.18
CA LYS A 220 32.12 5.47 21.05
C LYS A 220 32.75 5.75 19.69
N SER A 221 32.22 6.73 18.97
CA SER A 221 32.72 7.13 17.66
C SER A 221 34.08 7.81 17.74
N ARG A 222 34.88 7.68 16.67
CA ARG A 222 36.13 8.43 16.50
C ARG A 222 35.82 9.85 15.98
N PRO A 223 36.57 10.88 16.40
CA PRO A 223 36.46 12.23 15.82
C PRO A 223 36.82 12.19 14.34
N THR A 224 36.14 12.97 13.50
CA THR A 224 36.33 12.96 12.03
C THR A 224 37.17 14.12 11.50
N HIS A 225 37.78 14.92 12.38
CA HIS A 225 38.58 16.10 12.02
C HIS A 225 39.74 15.78 11.04
N HIS A 226 40.31 14.58 11.11
CA HIS A 226 41.51 14.14 10.37
C HIS A 226 41.22 13.50 9.01
N LEU A 227 39.94 13.41 8.59
CA LEU A 227 39.58 12.75 7.34
C LEU A 227 39.53 13.75 6.20
N ASP A 228 40.24 13.44 5.12
CA ASP A 228 40.19 14.20 3.87
C ASP A 228 38.79 14.16 3.27
N LYS A 229 38.33 15.31 2.78
CA LYS A 229 37.00 15.51 2.20
C LYS A 229 36.73 14.50 1.08
N GLU A 230 37.74 14.21 0.27
CA GLU A 230 37.68 13.31 -0.87
C GLU A 230 37.39 11.86 -0.46
N ILE A 231 37.96 11.38 0.65
CA ILE A 231 37.73 10.01 1.17
C ILE A 231 36.27 9.88 1.63
N ILE A 232 35.77 10.90 2.33
CA ILE A 232 34.38 10.92 2.80
C ILE A 232 33.45 10.92 1.57
N GLU A 233 33.65 11.82 0.62
CA GLU A 233 32.84 11.91 -0.60
C GLU A 233 32.80 10.60 -1.38
N HIS A 234 33.96 9.95 -1.56
CA HIS A 234 34.06 8.69 -2.29
C HIS A 234 33.26 7.55 -1.62
N VAL A 235 33.37 7.41 -0.29
CA VAL A 235 32.66 6.35 0.46
C VAL A 235 31.15 6.54 0.37
N TYR A 236 30.65 7.77 0.50
CA TYR A 236 29.21 8.01 0.43
C TYR A 236 28.66 7.96 -0.99
N ALA A 237 29.42 8.41 -2.00
CA ALA A 237 29.02 8.27 -3.40
C ALA A 237 28.86 6.80 -3.80
N LYS A 238 29.82 5.93 -3.43
CA LYS A 238 29.74 4.49 -3.70
C LYS A 238 28.53 3.84 -3.03
N ASN A 239 28.29 4.13 -1.74
CA ASN A 239 27.13 3.56 -1.04
C ASN A 239 25.80 4.09 -1.60
N ARG A 240 25.74 5.36 -2.04
CA ARG A 240 24.56 5.94 -2.68
C ARG A 240 24.22 5.24 -3.99
N ILE A 241 25.23 4.99 -4.84
CA ILE A 241 25.03 4.28 -6.11
C ILE A 241 24.51 2.85 -5.86
N ASN A 242 25.14 2.10 -4.95
CA ASN A 242 24.68 0.75 -4.60
C ASN A 242 23.24 0.76 -4.06
N ALA A 243 22.91 1.74 -3.22
CA ALA A 243 21.56 1.95 -2.72
C ALA A 243 20.54 2.23 -3.84
N SER A 244 20.86 3.12 -4.78
CA SER A 244 19.99 3.42 -5.92
C SER A 244 19.82 2.23 -6.88
N ILE A 245 20.88 1.43 -7.11
CA ILE A 245 20.77 0.21 -7.92
C ILE A 245 19.87 -0.82 -7.22
N PHE A 246 20.02 -1.00 -5.91
CA PHE A 246 19.15 -1.86 -5.12
C PHE A 246 17.67 -1.46 -5.22
N GLU A 247 17.39 -0.16 -5.08
CA GLU A 247 16.04 0.39 -5.22
C GLU A 247 15.48 0.15 -6.62
N LEU A 248 16.27 0.43 -7.67
CA LEU A 248 15.87 0.22 -9.06
C LEU A 248 15.57 -1.27 -9.34
N LEU A 249 16.48 -2.17 -8.96
CA LEU A 249 16.28 -3.61 -9.14
C LEU A 249 15.03 -4.10 -8.38
N SER A 250 14.82 -3.64 -7.14
CA SER A 250 13.66 -4.01 -6.34
C SER A 250 12.35 -3.54 -6.98
N ILE A 251 12.30 -2.29 -7.46
CA ILE A 251 11.14 -1.74 -8.16
C ILE A 251 10.84 -2.56 -9.42
N VAL A 252 11.85 -2.82 -10.24
CA VAL A 252 11.70 -3.61 -11.47
C VAL A 252 11.23 -5.02 -11.14
N SER A 253 11.79 -5.68 -10.13
CA SER A 253 11.34 -7.01 -9.70
C SER A 253 9.88 -7.02 -9.26
N PHE A 254 9.42 -6.03 -8.47
CA PHE A 254 8.01 -5.97 -8.06
C PHE A 254 7.06 -5.69 -9.22
N ILE A 255 7.45 -4.83 -10.17
CA ILE A 255 6.65 -4.59 -11.39
C ILE A 255 6.58 -5.86 -12.25
N LEU A 256 7.71 -6.56 -12.42
CA LEU A 256 7.76 -7.81 -13.18
C LEU A 256 6.86 -8.88 -12.57
N LEU A 257 6.85 -9.02 -11.23
CA LEU A 257 5.93 -9.93 -10.54
C LEU A 257 4.46 -9.57 -10.79
N GLY A 258 4.14 -8.28 -10.91
CA GLY A 258 2.78 -7.81 -11.18
C GLY A 258 2.25 -8.23 -12.56
N PHE A 259 3.11 -8.46 -13.56
CA PHE A 259 2.68 -8.95 -14.87
C PHE A 259 2.18 -10.40 -14.87
N PHE A 260 2.48 -11.17 -13.80
CA PHE A 260 2.07 -12.56 -13.70
C PHE A 260 0.84 -12.78 -12.81
N ILE A 261 0.11 -11.73 -12.46
CA ILE A 261 -1.03 -11.79 -11.52
C ILE A 261 -2.17 -12.72 -11.97
N ASP A 262 -2.27 -13.01 -13.28
CA ASP A 262 -3.24 -13.95 -13.84
C ASP A 262 -2.97 -15.41 -13.43
N TYR A 263 -1.77 -15.72 -12.94
CA TYR A 263 -1.42 -17.03 -12.42
C TYR A 263 -1.69 -17.08 -10.91
N PRO A 264 -2.41 -18.09 -10.38
CA PRO A 264 -2.78 -18.16 -8.96
C PRO A 264 -1.60 -18.02 -7.99
N LEU A 265 -0.41 -18.52 -8.36
CA LEU A 265 0.80 -18.39 -7.55
C LEU A 265 1.20 -16.93 -7.27
N PHE A 266 0.86 -16.00 -8.16
CA PHE A 266 1.19 -14.58 -8.06
C PHE A 266 0.01 -13.72 -7.57
N GLU A 267 -1.09 -14.36 -7.16
CA GLU A 267 -2.19 -13.69 -6.46
C GLU A 267 -1.78 -13.39 -5.02
N PHE A 268 -0.93 -12.38 -4.85
CA PHE A 268 -0.37 -12.02 -3.56
C PHE A 268 -1.44 -11.52 -2.58
N PRO A 269 -1.25 -11.73 -1.26
CA PRO A 269 -2.15 -11.18 -0.26
C PRO A 269 -2.37 -9.67 -0.44
N ALA A 270 -3.62 -9.21 -0.30
CA ALA A 270 -3.94 -7.80 -0.53
C ALA A 270 -3.09 -6.83 0.32
N ALA A 271 -2.82 -7.18 1.59
CA ALA A 271 -1.93 -6.38 2.44
C ALA A 271 -0.47 -6.35 1.94
N MET A 272 0.03 -7.45 1.37
CA MET A 272 1.35 -7.46 0.72
C MET A 272 1.36 -6.47 -0.44
N SER A 273 0.33 -6.47 -1.31
CA SER A 273 0.22 -5.54 -2.42
C SER A 273 0.19 -4.07 -1.97
N ILE A 274 -0.51 -3.76 -0.88
CA ILE A 274 -0.50 -2.41 -0.27
C ILE A 274 0.92 -2.04 0.20
N VAL A 275 1.59 -2.93 0.94
CA VAL A 275 2.95 -2.67 1.46
C VAL A 275 3.96 -2.53 0.32
N LEU A 276 3.86 -3.36 -0.72
CA LEU A 276 4.70 -3.28 -1.91
C LEU A 276 4.47 -1.97 -2.67
N LEU A 277 3.23 -1.55 -2.86
CA LEU A 277 2.93 -0.25 -3.48
C LEU A 277 3.57 0.90 -2.69
N LEU A 278 3.39 0.92 -1.36
CA LEU A 278 4.03 1.92 -0.51
C LEU A 278 5.56 1.86 -0.61
N THR A 279 6.13 0.66 -0.71
CA THR A 279 7.57 0.45 -0.91
C THR A 279 8.04 1.04 -2.23
N ILE A 280 7.35 0.76 -3.33
CA ILE A 280 7.69 1.26 -4.67
C ILE A 280 7.59 2.79 -4.71
N VAL A 281 6.50 3.38 -4.21
CA VAL A 281 6.34 4.84 -4.20
C VAL A 281 7.41 5.50 -3.32
N HIS A 282 7.75 4.90 -2.18
CA HIS A 282 8.83 5.38 -1.32
C HIS A 282 10.20 5.30 -2.02
N MET A 283 10.53 4.19 -2.68
CA MET A 283 11.78 4.02 -3.43
C MET A 283 11.86 4.95 -4.65
N LEU A 284 10.76 5.13 -5.39
CA LEU A 284 10.71 6.11 -6.50
C LEU A 284 10.96 7.52 -5.99
N PHE A 285 10.34 7.90 -4.87
CA PHE A 285 10.60 9.19 -4.25
C PHE A 285 12.07 9.31 -3.77
N SER A 286 12.64 8.24 -3.23
CA SER A 286 14.06 8.15 -2.84
C SER A 286 14.98 8.43 -4.03
N ALA A 287 14.75 7.73 -5.16
CA ALA A 287 15.51 7.90 -6.39
C ALA A 287 15.39 9.33 -6.95
N LEU A 288 14.18 9.87 -7.03
CA LEU A 288 13.96 11.24 -7.50
C LEU A 288 14.62 12.28 -6.59
N MET A 289 14.59 12.10 -5.27
CA MET A 289 15.30 12.96 -4.32
C MET A 289 16.83 12.84 -4.48
N SER A 290 17.33 11.64 -4.79
CA SER A 290 18.77 11.44 -5.01
C SER A 290 19.25 12.05 -6.32
N TRP A 291 18.42 12.13 -7.36
CA TRP A 291 18.81 12.70 -8.66
C TRP A 291 18.58 14.21 -8.72
N PHE A 292 17.40 14.67 -8.30
CA PHE A 292 16.96 16.06 -8.49
C PHE A 292 17.02 16.92 -7.22
N HIS A 293 17.29 16.33 -6.05
CA HIS A 293 17.47 17.05 -4.79
C HIS A 293 16.31 18.00 -4.43
N ARG A 294 16.55 19.32 -4.39
CA ARG A 294 15.52 20.32 -4.06
C ARG A 294 14.54 20.53 -5.21
N TRP A 295 14.92 20.20 -6.44
CA TRP A 295 14.06 20.26 -7.61
C TRP A 295 13.04 19.13 -7.66
N THR A 296 13.20 18.09 -6.84
CA THR A 296 12.23 16.97 -6.77
C THR A 296 10.82 17.46 -6.45
N TYR A 297 10.65 18.39 -5.50
CA TYR A 297 9.31 18.91 -5.17
C TYR A 297 8.70 19.72 -6.32
N PRO A 298 9.37 20.75 -6.89
CA PRO A 298 8.88 21.42 -8.09
C PRO A 298 8.56 20.48 -9.25
N ILE A 299 9.39 19.45 -9.51
CA ILE A 299 9.14 18.47 -10.57
C ILE A 299 7.86 17.68 -10.28
N ILE A 300 7.68 17.15 -9.07
CA ILE A 300 6.47 16.41 -8.70
C ILE A 300 5.23 17.30 -8.85
N PHE A 301 5.26 18.54 -8.32
CA PHE A 301 4.13 19.46 -8.48
C PHE A 301 3.89 19.85 -9.93
N GLY A 302 4.93 20.08 -10.72
CA GLY A 302 4.84 20.36 -12.15
C GLY A 302 4.23 19.21 -12.93
N VAL A 303 4.61 17.97 -12.62
CA VAL A 303 4.01 16.75 -13.20
C VAL A 303 2.55 16.64 -12.79
N LEU A 304 2.20 16.84 -11.52
CA LEU A 304 0.80 16.76 -11.06
C LEU A 304 -0.09 17.83 -11.73
N ILE A 305 0.39 19.08 -11.77
CA ILE A 305 -0.32 20.19 -12.43
C ILE A 305 -0.41 19.92 -13.93
N GLY A 306 0.67 19.47 -14.56
CA GLY A 306 0.72 19.11 -15.97
C GLY A 306 -0.25 17.97 -16.29
N MET A 307 -0.28 16.92 -15.49
CA MET A 307 -1.23 15.81 -15.63
C MET A 307 -2.67 16.27 -15.45
N ASN A 308 -2.95 17.12 -14.46
CA ASN A 308 -4.28 17.69 -14.27
C ASN A 308 -4.71 18.57 -15.47
N TYR A 309 -3.79 19.40 -15.98
CA TYR A 309 -4.03 20.21 -17.17
C TYR A 309 -4.28 19.35 -18.41
N LEU A 310 -3.44 18.35 -18.65
CA LEU A 310 -3.59 17.40 -19.76
C LEU A 310 -4.88 16.59 -19.63
N SER A 311 -5.26 16.15 -18.43
CA SER A 311 -6.51 15.43 -18.20
C SER A 311 -7.75 16.28 -18.51
N THR A 312 -7.70 17.58 -18.25
CA THR A 312 -8.82 18.49 -18.49
C THR A 312 -8.89 18.99 -19.94
N HIS A 313 -7.76 19.24 -20.58
CA HIS A 313 -7.67 19.92 -21.89
C HIS A 313 -7.26 19.01 -23.05
N SER A 314 -6.75 17.81 -22.79
CA SER A 314 -6.40 16.83 -23.82
C SER A 314 -7.40 15.67 -23.86
N THR A 315 -7.59 15.10 -25.05
CA THR A 315 -8.34 13.85 -25.23
C THR A 315 -7.50 12.62 -24.85
N TYR A 316 -6.17 12.71 -24.91
CA TYR A 316 -5.28 11.57 -24.63
C TYR A 316 -5.33 11.07 -23.18
N PHE A 317 -5.74 11.92 -22.23
CA PHE A 317 -5.86 11.59 -20.80
C PHE A 317 -7.30 11.57 -20.29
N LYS A 318 -8.28 11.60 -21.20
CA LYS A 318 -9.71 11.39 -20.87
C LYS A 318 -10.08 9.97 -21.21
N TYR A 319 -10.16 9.13 -20.17
CA TYR A 319 -10.75 7.81 -20.32
C TYR A 319 -12.28 7.95 -20.30
N THR A 320 -12.88 7.97 -21.49
CA THR A 320 -14.34 7.95 -21.64
C THR A 320 -14.82 6.50 -21.66
N ASN A 321 -15.52 6.10 -20.60
CA ASN A 321 -16.28 4.87 -20.59
C ASN A 321 -17.60 5.08 -21.32
N TYR A 322 -17.86 4.25 -22.33
CA TYR A 322 -19.12 4.23 -23.05
C TYR A 322 -20.03 3.16 -22.45
N ALA A 323 -21.23 3.55 -22.04
CA ALA A 323 -22.26 2.56 -21.72
C ALA A 323 -22.64 1.82 -23.00
N TYR A 324 -22.58 0.49 -22.95
CA TYR A 324 -22.91 -0.38 -24.07
C TYR A 324 -24.34 -0.11 -24.58
N GLY A 325 -24.51 -0.10 -25.90
CA GLY A 325 -25.82 0.05 -26.55
C GLY A 325 -26.33 1.50 -26.68
N LEU A 326 -25.55 2.51 -26.26
CA LEU A 326 -25.85 3.92 -26.53
C LEU A 326 -25.03 4.45 -27.71
N ASP A 327 -25.61 5.37 -28.47
CA ASP A 327 -24.93 6.04 -29.59
C ASP A 327 -24.30 7.36 -29.12
N TYR A 328 -22.97 7.45 -29.24
CA TYR A 328 -22.16 8.60 -28.86
C TYR A 328 -21.62 9.37 -30.07
N SER A 329 -22.19 9.16 -31.27
CA SER A 329 -21.88 9.95 -32.45
C SER A 329 -22.21 11.43 -32.21
N GLN A 330 -21.44 12.33 -32.84
CA GLN A 330 -21.60 13.79 -32.69
C GLN A 330 -23.03 14.28 -32.95
N ASN A 331 -23.74 13.59 -33.83
CA ASN A 331 -25.11 13.95 -34.18
C ASN A 331 -26.15 13.56 -33.10
N ASN A 332 -25.82 12.61 -32.23
CA ASN A 332 -26.70 12.09 -31.18
C ASN A 332 -26.26 12.49 -29.76
N LEU A 333 -25.13 13.19 -29.64
CA LEU A 333 -24.61 13.71 -28.37
C LEU A 333 -25.56 14.78 -27.79
N GLN A 334 -26.18 14.45 -26.65
CA GLN A 334 -27.05 15.35 -25.91
C GLN A 334 -26.26 16.15 -24.87
N LYS A 335 -26.63 17.41 -24.68
CA LYS A 335 -26.09 18.21 -23.56
C LYS A 335 -26.63 17.65 -22.24
N TYR A 336 -25.73 17.31 -21.33
CA TYR A 336 -26.08 16.88 -19.99
C TYR A 336 -26.11 18.07 -19.03
N GLY A 337 -27.24 18.28 -18.39
CA GLY A 337 -27.42 19.33 -17.39
C GLY A 337 -28.81 19.27 -16.77
N VAL A 338 -28.96 19.86 -15.58
CA VAL A 338 -30.24 19.86 -14.85
C VAL A 338 -31.35 20.52 -15.68
N LYS A 339 -31.00 21.57 -16.44
CA LYS A 339 -31.92 22.28 -17.33
C LYS A 339 -32.38 21.37 -18.47
N GLU A 340 -31.45 20.70 -19.13
CA GLU A 340 -31.72 19.79 -20.24
C GLU A 340 -32.56 18.60 -19.78
N ILE A 341 -32.26 18.03 -18.60
CA ILE A 341 -33.09 16.97 -17.99
C ILE A 341 -34.52 17.48 -17.77
N ALA A 342 -34.70 18.66 -17.18
CA ALA A 342 -36.02 19.23 -16.93
C ALA A 342 -36.80 19.52 -18.23
N LEU A 343 -36.11 19.93 -19.29
CA LEU A 343 -36.72 20.13 -20.62
C LEU A 343 -37.10 18.79 -21.26
N ASN A 344 -36.23 17.79 -21.19
CA ASN A 344 -36.47 16.46 -21.76
C ASN A 344 -37.66 15.75 -21.11
N VAL A 345 -37.87 15.93 -19.79
CA VAL A 345 -39.03 15.40 -19.07
C VAL A 345 -40.35 16.01 -19.57
N LYS A 346 -40.33 17.25 -20.07
CA LYS A 346 -41.52 17.92 -20.62
C LYS A 346 -41.75 17.64 -22.10
N ASN A 347 -40.74 17.12 -22.80
CA ASN A 347 -40.86 16.80 -24.21
C ASN A 347 -41.62 15.49 -24.37
N GLU A 348 -42.83 15.54 -24.90
CA GLU A 348 -43.73 14.38 -24.99
C GLU A 348 -43.24 13.32 -26.01
N ASP A 349 -42.50 13.73 -27.04
CA ASP A 349 -41.91 12.79 -28.01
C ASP A 349 -40.78 11.94 -27.39
N LEU A 350 -40.06 12.51 -26.41
CA LEU A 350 -38.97 11.85 -25.68
C LEU A 350 -39.49 11.12 -24.43
N SER A 351 -40.24 11.82 -23.59
CA SER A 351 -40.72 11.33 -22.30
C SER A 351 -42.00 10.50 -22.40
N GLY A 352 -42.89 10.79 -23.37
CA GLY A 352 -44.17 10.10 -23.52
C GLY A 352 -44.01 8.63 -23.90
N LYS A 353 -43.00 8.30 -24.72
CA LYS A 353 -42.62 6.91 -24.99
C LYS A 353 -42.14 6.19 -23.73
N SER A 354 -41.31 6.86 -22.92
CA SER A 354 -40.82 6.31 -21.65
C SER A 354 -41.96 6.09 -20.65
N LEU A 355 -42.87 7.06 -20.52
CA LEU A 355 -44.06 6.96 -19.69
C LEU A 355 -44.96 5.81 -20.12
N LYS A 356 -45.23 5.68 -21.42
CA LYS A 356 -46.03 4.57 -21.97
C LYS A 356 -45.38 3.22 -21.69
N ASN A 357 -44.06 3.10 -21.87
CA ASN A 357 -43.33 1.87 -21.54
C ASN A 357 -43.41 1.56 -20.03
N GLN A 358 -43.25 2.56 -19.17
CA GLN A 358 -43.35 2.39 -17.72
C GLN A 358 -44.76 1.95 -17.30
N LEU A 359 -45.81 2.50 -17.91
CA LEU A 359 -47.18 2.06 -17.69
C LEU A 359 -47.37 0.59 -18.11
N ILE A 360 -46.83 0.18 -19.26
CA ILE A 360 -46.87 -1.22 -19.70
C ILE A 360 -46.17 -2.13 -18.69
N LEU A 361 -44.98 -1.75 -18.21
CA LEU A 361 -44.24 -2.51 -17.19
C LEU A 361 -45.01 -2.62 -15.88
N LEU A 362 -45.63 -1.52 -15.42
CA LEU A 362 -46.45 -1.50 -14.21
C LEU A 362 -47.72 -2.34 -14.33
N GLU A 363 -48.42 -2.29 -15.48
CA GLU A 363 -49.60 -3.12 -15.72
C GLU A 363 -49.24 -4.61 -15.81
N ASN A 364 -48.12 -4.96 -16.45
CA ASN A 364 -47.61 -6.33 -16.48
C ASN A 364 -47.22 -6.84 -15.09
N TRP A 365 -46.53 -6.01 -14.30
CA TRP A 365 -46.24 -6.32 -12.90
C TRP A 365 -47.53 -6.50 -12.09
N LYS A 366 -48.49 -5.58 -12.22
CA LYS A 366 -49.79 -5.63 -11.54
C LYS A 366 -50.54 -6.93 -11.84
N LYS A 367 -50.60 -7.35 -13.11
CA LYS A 367 -51.22 -8.63 -13.51
C LYS A 367 -50.64 -9.82 -12.75
N ASN A 368 -49.32 -9.84 -12.53
CA ASN A 368 -48.67 -10.92 -11.80
C ASN A 368 -49.05 -10.97 -10.31
N THR A 369 -49.62 -9.91 -9.73
CA THR A 369 -50.03 -9.85 -8.32
C THR A 369 -51.40 -10.49 -8.03
N ASN A 370 -52.27 -10.61 -9.04
CA ASN A 370 -53.70 -10.96 -8.90
C ASN A 370 -54.48 -10.04 -7.94
N THR A 371 -54.08 -8.78 -7.81
CA THR A 371 -54.74 -7.78 -6.95
C THR A 371 -55.06 -6.52 -7.75
N GLU A 372 -56.24 -5.92 -7.53
CA GLU A 372 -56.65 -4.71 -8.26
C GLU A 372 -55.80 -3.47 -7.89
N LYS A 373 -55.35 -3.39 -6.64
CA LYS A 373 -54.49 -2.31 -6.13
C LYS A 373 -53.35 -2.90 -5.27
N PRO A 374 -52.34 -3.54 -5.90
CA PRO A 374 -51.25 -4.19 -5.17
C PRO A 374 -50.38 -3.18 -4.44
N LYS A 375 -49.80 -3.59 -3.31
CA LYS A 375 -48.79 -2.78 -2.61
C LYS A 375 -47.50 -2.77 -3.43
N LEU A 376 -47.03 -1.58 -3.83
CA LEU A 376 -45.77 -1.42 -4.53
C LEU A 376 -44.60 -1.53 -3.54
N ILE A 377 -43.73 -2.52 -3.71
CA ILE A 377 -42.50 -2.64 -2.92
C ILE A 377 -41.32 -2.15 -3.77
N ILE A 378 -40.57 -1.22 -3.19
CA ILE A 378 -39.29 -0.71 -3.74
C ILE A 378 -38.21 -1.05 -2.73
N LEU A 379 -37.21 -1.81 -3.18
CA LEU A 379 -36.04 -2.15 -2.38
C LEU A 379 -34.93 -1.14 -2.63
N ASN A 380 -34.38 -0.57 -1.56
CA ASN A 380 -33.16 0.23 -1.60
C ASN A 380 -32.07 -0.43 -0.75
N THR A 381 -30.89 -0.64 -1.34
CA THR A 381 -29.78 -1.36 -0.72
C THR A 381 -28.59 -0.44 -0.48
N SER A 382 -27.99 -0.53 0.72
CA SER A 382 -26.75 0.18 1.03
C SER A 382 -25.53 -0.50 0.40
N GLY A 383 -24.45 0.26 0.21
CA GLY A 383 -23.13 -0.32 -0.12
C GLY A 383 -22.44 -0.94 1.09
N GLY A 384 -21.34 -1.65 0.85
CA GLY A 384 -20.49 -2.24 1.90
C GLY A 384 -19.74 -3.51 1.48
N GLY A 385 -19.32 -3.58 0.22
CA GLY A 385 -18.53 -4.70 -0.32
C GLY A 385 -19.24 -6.06 -0.23
N SER A 386 -18.44 -7.13 -0.17
CA SER A 386 -18.91 -8.52 -0.08
C SER A 386 -19.87 -8.75 1.11
N ARG A 387 -19.56 -8.18 2.28
CA ARG A 387 -20.44 -8.26 3.46
C ARG A 387 -21.84 -7.72 3.18
N SER A 388 -21.95 -6.58 2.51
CA SER A 388 -23.25 -6.01 2.15
C SER A 388 -23.97 -6.81 1.06
N ALA A 389 -23.23 -7.49 0.18
CA ALA A 389 -23.80 -8.40 -0.81
C ALA A 389 -24.42 -9.63 -0.12
N LEU A 390 -23.65 -10.30 0.74
CA LEU A 390 -24.10 -11.46 1.52
C LEU A 390 -25.31 -11.12 2.38
N TRP A 391 -25.25 -10.01 3.13
CA TRP A 391 -26.36 -9.55 3.97
C TRP A 391 -27.62 -9.30 3.15
N THR A 392 -27.52 -8.50 2.08
CA THR A 392 -28.68 -8.16 1.24
C THR A 392 -29.32 -9.41 0.63
N PHE A 393 -28.52 -10.30 0.05
CA PHE A 393 -29.03 -11.55 -0.51
C PHE A 393 -29.73 -12.41 0.56
N THR A 394 -29.08 -12.61 1.70
CA THR A 394 -29.60 -13.46 2.78
C THR A 394 -30.92 -12.92 3.33
N VAL A 395 -31.01 -11.61 3.57
CA VAL A 395 -32.25 -10.97 4.04
C VAL A 395 -33.37 -11.11 3.01
N LEU A 396 -33.10 -10.85 1.73
CA LEU A 396 -34.12 -10.98 0.67
C LEU A 396 -34.61 -12.42 0.52
N GLN A 397 -33.68 -13.38 0.47
CA GLN A 397 -34.00 -14.80 0.35
C GLN A 397 -34.83 -15.28 1.55
N LYS A 398 -34.43 -14.90 2.77
CA LYS A 398 -35.13 -15.30 3.99
C LYS A 398 -36.51 -14.64 4.10
N CYS A 399 -36.60 -13.32 3.88
CA CYS A 399 -37.87 -12.61 3.89
C CYS A 399 -38.84 -13.16 2.84
N ASP A 400 -38.38 -13.42 1.62
CA ASP A 400 -39.23 -13.98 0.57
C ASP A 400 -39.68 -15.42 0.90
N LYS A 401 -38.83 -16.22 1.55
CA LYS A 401 -39.19 -17.55 2.05
C LYS A 401 -40.30 -17.48 3.12
N GLU A 402 -40.12 -16.65 4.15
CA GLU A 402 -41.11 -16.50 5.23
C GLU A 402 -42.43 -15.89 4.72
N LEU A 403 -42.36 -15.08 3.67
CA LEU A 403 -43.52 -14.49 3.00
C LEU A 403 -44.06 -15.38 1.87
N ASN A 404 -43.63 -16.65 1.74
CA ASN A 404 -44.10 -17.58 0.72
C ASN A 404 -44.08 -17.01 -0.71
N GLY A 405 -43.00 -16.29 -1.07
CA GLY A 405 -42.83 -15.69 -2.39
C GLY A 405 -43.55 -14.35 -2.59
N GLN A 406 -44.26 -13.82 -1.60
CA GLN A 406 -44.98 -12.56 -1.77
C GLN A 406 -44.03 -11.36 -1.91
N LEU A 407 -42.86 -11.37 -1.27
CA LEU A 407 -41.90 -10.27 -1.41
C LEU A 407 -41.49 -10.08 -2.88
N SER A 408 -41.01 -11.14 -3.52
CA SER A 408 -40.62 -11.12 -4.93
C SER A 408 -41.78 -10.79 -5.87
N LYS A 409 -43.00 -11.25 -5.54
CA LYS A 409 -44.22 -10.96 -6.31
C LYS A 409 -44.57 -9.47 -6.33
N TYR A 410 -44.44 -8.78 -5.20
CA TYR A 410 -44.78 -7.35 -5.05
C TYR A 410 -43.59 -6.40 -5.26
N LEU A 411 -42.37 -6.92 -5.39
CA LEU A 411 -41.16 -6.15 -5.64
C LEU A 411 -41.11 -5.68 -7.10
N ASN A 412 -41.19 -4.36 -7.30
CA ASN A 412 -41.17 -3.76 -8.64
C ASN A 412 -39.81 -3.17 -9.02
N LEU A 413 -39.10 -2.60 -8.04
CA LEU A 413 -37.82 -1.94 -8.26
C LEU A 413 -36.81 -2.32 -7.19
N ILE A 414 -35.59 -2.63 -7.65
CA ILE A 414 -34.40 -2.78 -6.83
C ILE A 414 -33.45 -1.65 -7.20
N THR A 415 -33.04 -0.87 -6.21
CA THR A 415 -32.06 0.20 -6.35
C THR A 415 -31.08 0.18 -5.18
N GLY A 416 -29.98 0.92 -5.27
CA GLY A 416 -28.96 1.00 -4.22
C GLY A 416 -27.55 1.20 -4.73
N ALA A 417 -26.57 0.78 -3.94
CA ALA A 417 -25.15 0.98 -4.24
C ALA A 417 -24.27 -0.24 -3.99
N SER A 418 -23.21 -0.40 -4.79
CA SER A 418 -22.07 -1.30 -4.55
C SER A 418 -22.49 -2.74 -4.17
N GLY A 419 -21.93 -3.31 -3.10
CA GLY A 419 -22.19 -4.66 -2.65
C GLY A 419 -23.67 -5.01 -2.44
N GLY A 420 -24.48 -4.09 -1.91
CA GLY A 420 -25.92 -4.31 -1.77
C GLY A 420 -26.62 -4.58 -3.11
N MET A 421 -26.23 -3.84 -4.16
CA MET A 421 -26.74 -4.08 -5.51
C MET A 421 -26.28 -5.42 -6.08
N VAL A 422 -25.05 -5.86 -5.79
CA VAL A 422 -24.57 -7.19 -6.18
C VAL A 422 -25.41 -8.28 -5.53
N GLY A 423 -25.66 -8.19 -4.22
CA GLY A 423 -26.48 -9.16 -3.50
C GLY A 423 -27.94 -9.20 -3.99
N ALA A 424 -28.53 -8.03 -4.26
CA ALA A 424 -29.90 -7.96 -4.77
C ALA A 424 -30.02 -8.39 -6.25
N ALA A 425 -29.02 -8.11 -7.08
CA ALA A 425 -28.95 -8.62 -8.45
C ALA A 425 -28.81 -10.15 -8.46
N TYR A 426 -27.98 -10.70 -7.57
CA TYR A 426 -27.85 -12.15 -7.41
C TYR A 426 -29.16 -12.79 -6.97
N TYR A 427 -29.87 -12.18 -6.01
CA TYR A 427 -31.23 -12.61 -5.63
C TYR A 427 -32.19 -12.61 -6.83
N ARG A 428 -32.18 -11.55 -7.65
CA ARG A 428 -33.03 -11.46 -8.85
C ARG A 428 -32.70 -12.52 -9.90
N GLU A 429 -31.42 -12.86 -10.06
CA GLU A 429 -30.95 -13.94 -10.94
C GLU A 429 -31.44 -15.31 -10.46
N ILE A 430 -31.36 -15.61 -9.17
CA ILE A 430 -31.92 -16.86 -8.60
C ILE A 430 -33.43 -16.96 -8.89
N LEU A 431 -34.18 -15.87 -8.74
CA LEU A 431 -35.61 -15.85 -9.11
C LEU A 431 -35.83 -16.14 -10.61
N LEU A 432 -34.97 -15.61 -11.48
CA LEU A 432 -35.05 -15.84 -12.93
C LEU A 432 -34.80 -17.32 -13.27
N ARG A 433 -33.72 -17.90 -12.74
CA ARG A 433 -33.40 -19.32 -12.96
C ARG A 433 -34.49 -20.25 -12.47
N PHE A 434 -35.09 -19.92 -11.32
CA PHE A 434 -36.23 -20.67 -10.80
C PHE A 434 -37.45 -20.57 -11.73
N SER A 435 -37.74 -19.38 -12.27
CA SER A 435 -38.86 -19.19 -13.22
C SER A 435 -38.65 -19.88 -14.57
N LYS A 436 -37.42 -20.30 -14.89
CA LYS A 436 -37.05 -21.02 -16.10
C LYS A 436 -36.84 -22.52 -15.87
N ASP A 437 -37.19 -23.01 -14.68
CA ASP A 437 -36.99 -24.40 -14.26
C ASP A 437 -35.51 -24.87 -14.30
N GLU A 438 -34.55 -23.94 -14.29
CA GLU A 438 -33.11 -24.26 -14.25
C GLU A 438 -32.64 -24.68 -12.84
N ILE A 439 -33.40 -24.30 -11.81
CA ILE A 439 -33.18 -24.68 -10.42
C ILE A 439 -34.49 -25.04 -9.74
N ILE A 440 -34.46 -26.04 -8.85
CA ILE A 440 -35.65 -26.55 -8.15
C ILE A 440 -35.96 -25.76 -6.88
N ASN A 441 -34.93 -25.30 -6.15
CA ASN A 441 -35.10 -24.60 -4.88
C ASN A 441 -34.37 -23.26 -4.90
N ARG A 442 -35.12 -22.16 -4.93
CA ARG A 442 -34.60 -20.78 -4.86
C ARG A 442 -34.16 -20.33 -3.46
N TYR A 443 -34.50 -21.10 -2.43
CA TYR A 443 -34.18 -20.82 -1.03
C TYR A 443 -33.04 -21.68 -0.48
N ASP A 444 -32.25 -22.29 -1.37
CA ASP A 444 -31.10 -23.09 -1.00
C ASP A 444 -29.99 -22.21 -0.40
N GLN A 445 -29.41 -22.67 0.71
CA GLN A 445 -28.35 -21.96 1.44
C GLN A 445 -27.05 -21.89 0.64
N ARG A 446 -26.83 -22.82 -0.31
CA ARG A 446 -25.66 -22.83 -1.19
C ARG A 446 -25.45 -21.51 -1.94
N PHE A 447 -26.52 -20.78 -2.22
CA PHE A 447 -26.44 -19.49 -2.91
C PHE A 447 -25.83 -18.42 -2.00
N ALA A 448 -26.20 -18.38 -0.72
CA ALA A 448 -25.57 -17.49 0.24
C ALA A 448 -24.09 -17.87 0.45
N GLU A 449 -23.80 -19.16 0.55
CA GLU A 449 -22.41 -19.66 0.67
C GLU A 449 -21.55 -19.28 -0.53
N ASN A 450 -22.07 -19.40 -1.75
CA ASN A 450 -21.33 -19.02 -2.96
C ASN A 450 -21.11 -17.50 -3.08
N LEU A 451 -21.96 -16.68 -2.48
CA LEU A 451 -21.77 -15.23 -2.44
C LEU A 451 -20.77 -14.79 -1.34
N GLY A 452 -20.52 -15.66 -0.37
CA GLY A 452 -19.57 -15.45 0.72
C GLY A 452 -18.16 -16.02 0.47
N LYS A 453 -18.00 -16.82 -0.59
CA LYS A 453 -16.70 -17.19 -1.18
C LYS A 453 -16.24 -16.07 -2.10
#